data_AF-A0A3S4MUN9-F1
#
_entry.id   AF-A0A3S4MUN9-F1
#
_cell.length_a   1.000
_cell.length_b   1.000
_cell.length_c   1.000
_cell.angle_alpha   90.00
_cell.angle_beta   90.00
_cell.angle_gamma   90.00
#
_symmetry.space_group_name_H-M   'P 1'
#
loop_
_entity.id
_entity.type
_entity.pdbx_description
1 polymer ?
#
loop_
_entity_poly.entity_id
_entity_poly.type
_entity_poly.pdbx_seq_one_letter_code
_entity_poly.pdbx_strand_id
1 'polypeptide(L)'
;MIKGILRFIIAVIFILSGFVKAVDLLGFSFKMEEYFAPPVFNMPFLERFALLFSIIVVVMELFLGFMLLLKLKLKFTLSVLIALCIFFGFLTFYSAYFNVVTDCGCFGDAIKFTPWQSFLKDVVLLVGLIILFILYRKEFRKKDAYGVTSKESSNTVKYILLAVFSLGMIYVMAQGLMHEPIIDFRDYKIGTDIKAEKIKIDKNPSEYKTFYSLKNEKTGEVVKVNQDDYIKKTEYWAEGSPWKIEDGKNESVLIKEGYKSEIVKFKIEDPTGVDVTNEIINAPKAILVFSYYPKDVSADLLQKVEAKVNAQKGALIYGISTEPNTFKTIKNTLMDGIAIKTIARSNPFVLILENGKIVDKQPAKDYVN
;
A
#
# COMPACT_ATOMS: atom_id res chain seq x y z
N MET A 1 -21.69 9.73 -29.29
CA MET A 1 -21.51 10.53 -28.06
C MET A 1 -21.17 9.64 -26.85
N ILE A 2 -22.03 8.68 -26.50
CA ILE A 2 -21.88 7.76 -25.34
C ILE A 2 -20.49 7.08 -25.25
N LYS A 3 -20.01 6.44 -26.33
CA LYS A 3 -18.69 5.78 -26.34
C LYS A 3 -17.51 6.72 -26.07
N GLY A 4 -17.65 8.01 -26.44
CA GLY A 4 -16.62 9.03 -26.24
C GLY A 4 -16.54 9.48 -24.79
N ILE A 5 -17.70 9.61 -24.13
CA ILE A 5 -17.85 9.92 -22.71
C ILE A 5 -17.32 8.77 -21.86
N LEU A 6 -17.75 7.53 -22.14
CA LEU A 6 -17.29 6.34 -21.43
C LEU A 6 -15.76 6.19 -21.50
N ARG A 7 -15.18 6.40 -22.68
CA ARG A 7 -13.73 6.41 -22.88
C ARG A 7 -13.03 7.51 -22.09
N PHE A 8 -13.60 8.72 -22.06
CA PHE A 8 -13.03 9.83 -21.28
C PHE A 8 -13.02 9.50 -19.78
N ILE A 9 -14.14 9.03 -19.24
CA ILE A 9 -14.26 8.64 -17.83
C ILE A 9 -13.25 7.55 -17.49
N ILE A 10 -13.19 6.46 -18.27
CA ILE A 10 -12.27 5.35 -18.02
C ILE A 10 -10.80 5.81 -18.12
N ALA A 11 -10.46 6.64 -19.12
CA ALA A 11 -9.12 7.19 -19.25
C ALA A 11 -8.71 8.04 -18.04
N VAL A 12 -9.61 8.91 -17.57
CA VAL A 12 -9.37 9.74 -16.38
C VAL A 12 -9.19 8.88 -15.13
N ILE A 13 -9.99 7.82 -14.96
CA ILE A 13 -9.84 6.90 -13.81
C ILE A 13 -8.45 6.25 -13.81
N PHE A 14 -7.97 5.72 -14.95
CA PHE A 14 -6.62 5.16 -15.04
C PHE A 14 -5.53 6.20 -14.79
N ILE A 15 -5.67 7.41 -15.33
CA ILE A 15 -4.69 8.48 -15.10
C ILE A 15 -4.63 8.86 -13.62
N LEU A 16 -5.76 9.04 -12.96
CA LEU A 16 -5.82 9.37 -11.52
C LEU A 16 -5.28 8.21 -10.68
N SER A 17 -5.67 6.99 -10.99
CA SER A 17 -5.23 5.77 -10.29
C SER A 17 -3.72 5.56 -10.42
N GLY A 18 -3.16 5.75 -11.63
CA GLY A 18 -1.72 5.70 -11.85
C GLY A 18 -0.98 6.90 -11.25
N PHE A 19 -1.59 8.09 -11.21
CA PHE A 19 -0.97 9.30 -10.66
C PHE A 19 -0.74 9.16 -9.16
N VAL A 20 -1.73 8.69 -8.39
CA VAL A 20 -1.55 8.52 -6.95
C VAL A 20 -0.47 7.47 -6.66
N LYS A 21 -0.44 6.37 -7.41
CA LYS A 21 0.65 5.38 -7.28
C LYS A 21 2.01 5.96 -7.67
N ALA A 22 2.08 6.86 -8.65
CA ALA A 22 3.33 7.51 -9.04
C ALA A 22 3.84 8.49 -7.99
N VAL A 23 2.94 9.17 -7.27
CA VAL A 23 3.30 10.07 -6.16
C VAL A 23 3.94 9.29 -5.01
N ASP A 24 3.39 8.13 -4.64
CA ASP A 24 3.98 7.22 -3.65
C ASP A 24 4.33 5.86 -4.25
N LEU A 25 5.31 5.88 -5.16
CA LEU A 25 5.74 4.70 -5.90
C LEU A 25 6.38 3.65 -4.99
N LEU A 26 7.13 4.09 -3.98
CA LEU A 26 7.76 3.18 -3.03
C LEU A 26 6.70 2.52 -2.12
N GLY A 27 5.70 3.27 -1.65
CA GLY A 27 4.57 2.70 -0.91
C GLY A 27 3.82 1.64 -1.72
N PHE A 28 3.57 1.89 -3.01
CA PHE A 28 2.98 0.88 -3.89
C PHE A 28 3.88 -0.35 -4.06
N SER A 29 5.21 -0.17 -4.07
CA SER A 29 6.14 -1.30 -4.13
C SER A 29 6.12 -2.20 -2.89
N PHE A 30 5.88 -1.64 -1.70
CA PHE A 30 5.71 -2.45 -0.50
C PHE A 30 4.43 -3.29 -0.56
N LYS A 31 3.36 -2.79 -1.20
CA LYS A 31 2.16 -3.59 -1.46
C LYS A 31 2.45 -4.75 -2.41
N MET A 32 3.19 -4.52 -3.47
CA MET A 32 3.61 -5.59 -4.38
C MET A 32 4.50 -6.62 -3.67
N GLU A 33 5.38 -6.19 -2.77
CA GLU A 33 6.19 -7.08 -1.94
C GLU A 33 5.33 -7.93 -0.99
N GLU A 34 4.33 -7.34 -0.32
CA GLU A 34 3.37 -8.06 0.53
C GLU A 34 2.67 -9.19 -0.26
N TYR A 35 2.32 -8.96 -1.54
CA TYR A 35 1.75 -10.01 -2.39
C TYR A 35 2.73 -11.15 -2.69
N PHE A 36 4.03 -10.85 -2.84
CA PHE A 36 5.04 -11.88 -3.14
C PHE A 36 5.53 -12.64 -1.90
N ALA A 37 5.23 -12.13 -0.71
CA ALA A 37 5.64 -12.70 0.56
C ALA A 37 5.15 -14.16 0.77
N PRO A 38 5.85 -14.96 1.60
CA PRO A 38 5.47 -16.33 1.97
C PRO A 38 3.99 -16.53 2.37
N PRO A 39 3.36 -15.61 3.11
CA PRO A 39 1.95 -15.76 3.51
C PRO A 39 0.93 -15.64 2.36
N VAL A 40 1.33 -15.11 1.19
CA VAL A 40 0.43 -14.78 0.08
C VAL A 40 0.71 -15.68 -1.13
N PHE A 41 1.69 -15.33 -1.96
CA PHE A 41 2.07 -16.16 -3.12
C PHE A 41 3.32 -16.99 -2.91
N ASN A 42 4.08 -16.76 -1.84
CA ASN A 42 5.30 -17.48 -1.54
C ASN A 42 6.32 -17.46 -2.70
N MET A 43 6.57 -16.25 -3.20
CA MET A 43 7.50 -15.98 -4.30
C MET A 43 8.60 -15.01 -3.84
N PRO A 44 9.46 -15.39 -2.88
CA PRO A 44 10.48 -14.49 -2.30
C PRO A 44 11.51 -13.99 -3.31
N PHE A 45 11.69 -14.69 -4.42
CA PHE A 45 12.51 -14.20 -5.54
C PHE A 45 11.93 -12.92 -6.17
N LEU A 46 10.59 -12.81 -6.27
CA LEU A 46 9.90 -11.68 -6.88
C LEU A 46 9.80 -10.46 -5.96
N GLU A 47 9.90 -10.64 -4.63
CA GLU A 47 9.94 -9.54 -3.66
C GLU A 47 11.04 -8.51 -4.01
N ARG A 48 12.22 -8.98 -4.41
CA ARG A 48 13.35 -8.12 -4.82
C ARG A 48 13.05 -7.29 -6.07
N PHE A 49 12.10 -7.74 -6.89
CA PHE A 49 11.67 -7.06 -8.10
C PHE A 49 10.37 -6.26 -7.89
N ALA A 50 9.82 -6.20 -6.67
CA ALA A 50 8.56 -5.51 -6.37
C ALA A 50 8.58 -4.04 -6.83
N LEU A 51 9.68 -3.33 -6.59
CA LEU A 51 9.87 -1.95 -7.07
C LEU A 51 9.88 -1.86 -8.60
N LEU A 52 10.57 -2.78 -9.28
CA LEU A 52 10.63 -2.82 -10.74
C LEU A 52 9.23 -3.07 -11.34
N PHE A 53 8.50 -4.05 -10.80
CA PHE A 53 7.13 -4.34 -11.23
C PHE A 53 6.21 -3.14 -10.99
N SER A 54 6.36 -2.48 -9.84
CA SER A 54 5.59 -1.28 -9.50
C SER A 54 5.81 -0.15 -10.50
N ILE A 55 7.07 0.14 -10.85
CA ILE A 55 7.42 1.13 -11.89
C ILE A 55 6.77 0.77 -13.22
N ILE A 56 6.93 -0.48 -13.68
CA ILE A 56 6.41 -0.93 -14.98
C ILE A 56 4.89 -0.76 -15.02
N VAL A 57 4.20 -1.24 -13.98
CA VAL A 57 2.74 -1.23 -13.90
C VAL A 57 2.20 0.20 -13.84
N VAL A 58 2.79 1.08 -13.02
CA VAL A 58 2.39 2.49 -12.89
C VAL A 58 2.64 3.25 -14.20
N VAL A 59 3.80 3.05 -14.83
CA VAL A 59 4.12 3.63 -16.14
C VAL A 59 3.11 3.16 -17.19
N MET A 60 2.83 1.86 -17.25
CA MET A 60 1.85 1.31 -18.19
C MET A 60 0.48 1.93 -17.95
N GLU A 61 0.02 2.01 -16.70
CA GLU A 61 -1.27 2.56 -16.35
C GLU A 61 -1.43 4.03 -16.78
N LEU A 62 -0.47 4.87 -16.41
CA LEU A 62 -0.46 6.30 -16.77
C LEU A 62 -0.37 6.51 -18.28
N PHE A 63 0.55 5.79 -18.93
CA PHE A 63 0.81 5.95 -20.36
C PHE A 63 -0.39 5.47 -21.18
N LEU A 64 -0.94 4.30 -20.84
CA LEU A 64 -2.11 3.75 -21.53
C LEU A 64 -3.38 4.54 -21.23
N GLY A 65 -3.56 5.03 -20.00
CA GLY A 65 -4.65 5.93 -19.65
C GLY A 65 -4.62 7.21 -20.49
N PHE A 66 -3.45 7.84 -20.61
CA PHE A 66 -3.28 9.05 -21.44
C PHE A 66 -3.39 8.75 -22.94
N MET A 67 -2.87 7.63 -23.43
CA MET A 67 -3.10 7.18 -24.81
C MET A 67 -4.58 6.95 -25.10
N LEU A 68 -5.34 6.40 -24.16
CA LEU A 68 -6.79 6.21 -24.28
C LEU A 68 -7.50 7.56 -24.36
N LEU A 69 -7.06 8.55 -23.56
CA LEU A 69 -7.55 9.93 -23.60
C LEU A 69 -7.29 10.62 -24.95
N LEU A 70 -6.11 10.42 -25.54
CA LEU A 70 -5.71 11.01 -26.83
C LEU A 70 -6.17 10.21 -28.06
N LYS A 71 -6.77 9.03 -27.85
CA LYS A 71 -7.16 8.08 -28.91
C LYS A 71 -5.96 7.58 -29.75
N LEU A 72 -4.80 7.39 -29.11
CA LEU A 72 -3.60 6.85 -29.74
C LEU A 72 -3.61 5.31 -29.69
N LYS A 73 -3.26 4.66 -30.80
CA LYS A 73 -3.16 3.18 -30.94
C LYS A 73 -4.28 2.41 -30.18
N LEU A 74 -5.52 2.84 -30.37
CA LEU A 74 -6.69 2.48 -29.55
C LEU A 74 -6.88 0.97 -29.31
N LYS A 75 -6.68 0.12 -30.34
CA LYS A 75 -6.76 -1.34 -30.22
C LYS A 75 -5.71 -1.87 -29.22
N PHE A 76 -4.45 -1.45 -29.39
CA PHE A 76 -3.35 -1.83 -28.50
C PHE A 76 -3.62 -1.33 -27.08
N THR A 77 -3.96 -0.04 -26.93
CA THR A 77 -4.20 0.56 -25.62
C THR A 77 -5.30 -0.14 -24.85
N LEU A 78 -6.46 -0.39 -25.47
CA LEU A 78 -7.55 -1.11 -24.82
C LEU A 78 -7.16 -2.57 -24.51
N SER A 79 -6.48 -3.27 -25.42
CA SER A 79 -6.05 -4.65 -25.17
C SER A 79 -5.11 -4.76 -23.96
N VAL A 80 -4.14 -3.86 -23.85
CA VAL A 80 -3.18 -3.88 -22.73
C VAL A 80 -3.84 -3.41 -21.44
N LEU A 81 -4.73 -2.40 -21.47
CA LEU A 81 -5.50 -1.99 -20.28
C LEU A 81 -6.42 -3.12 -19.78
N ILE A 82 -7.04 -3.89 -20.68
CA ILE A 82 -7.82 -5.07 -20.30
C ILE A 82 -6.93 -6.11 -19.61
N ALA A 83 -5.77 -6.42 -20.17
CA ALA A 83 -4.82 -7.35 -19.55
C ALA A 83 -4.37 -6.86 -18.16
N LEU A 84 -4.08 -5.55 -18.03
CA LEU A 84 -3.71 -4.94 -16.77
C LEU A 84 -4.84 -5.01 -15.72
N CYS A 85 -6.09 -4.75 -16.13
CA CYS A 85 -7.26 -4.90 -15.28
C CYS A 85 -7.51 -6.34 -14.85
N ILE A 86 -7.27 -7.31 -15.72
CA ILE A 86 -7.39 -8.74 -15.36
C ILE A 86 -6.33 -9.10 -14.31
N PHE A 87 -5.09 -8.63 -14.49
CA PHE A 87 -4.00 -8.83 -13.53
C PHE A 87 -4.34 -8.24 -12.15
N PHE A 88 -4.75 -6.97 -12.09
CA PHE A 88 -5.17 -6.35 -10.84
C PHE A 88 -6.43 -6.98 -10.26
N GLY A 89 -7.41 -7.33 -11.10
CA GLY A 89 -8.61 -8.04 -10.68
C GLY A 89 -8.31 -9.39 -10.03
N PHE A 90 -7.28 -10.10 -10.49
CA PHE A 90 -6.79 -11.32 -9.83
C PHE A 90 -6.19 -11.03 -8.46
N LEU A 91 -5.31 -10.01 -8.34
CA LEU A 91 -4.71 -9.62 -7.06
C LEU A 91 -5.77 -9.17 -6.04
N THR A 92 -6.72 -8.33 -6.47
CA THR A 92 -7.78 -7.80 -5.61
C THR A 92 -8.78 -8.89 -5.21
N PHE A 93 -9.10 -9.81 -6.12
CA PHE A 93 -9.89 -11.00 -5.79
C PHE A 93 -9.19 -11.88 -4.75
N TYR A 94 -7.90 -12.17 -4.94
CA TYR A 94 -7.13 -12.99 -4.01
C TYR A 94 -7.12 -12.37 -2.61
N SER A 95 -6.86 -11.06 -2.51
CA SER A 95 -6.94 -10.32 -1.25
C SER A 95 -8.33 -10.36 -0.61
N ALA A 96 -9.40 -10.24 -1.41
CA ALA A 96 -10.77 -10.25 -0.91
C ALA A 96 -11.22 -11.63 -0.43
N TYR A 97 -10.72 -12.70 -1.06
CA TYR A 97 -11.07 -14.07 -0.70
C TYR A 97 -10.27 -14.59 0.50
N PHE A 98 -8.97 -14.31 0.55
CA PHE A 98 -8.06 -14.83 1.58
C PHE A 98 -7.77 -13.85 2.73
N ASN A 99 -8.26 -12.60 2.67
CA ASN A 99 -8.05 -11.55 3.69
C ASN A 99 -6.56 -11.26 4.01
N VAL A 100 -5.68 -11.39 3.01
CA VAL A 100 -4.22 -11.31 3.20
C VAL A 100 -3.63 -9.91 3.04
N VAL A 101 -4.21 -9.07 2.18
CA VAL A 101 -3.75 -7.69 1.94
C VAL A 101 -4.97 -6.78 2.06
N THR A 102 -4.98 -5.92 3.08
CA THR A 102 -6.13 -5.11 3.45
C THR A 102 -6.31 -3.86 2.58
N ASP A 103 -5.25 -3.45 1.87
CA ASP A 103 -5.27 -2.37 0.88
C ASP A 103 -4.52 -2.78 -0.38
N CYS A 104 -5.25 -2.98 -1.47
CA CYS A 104 -4.71 -3.43 -2.75
C CYS A 104 -3.90 -2.35 -3.49
N GLY A 105 -3.83 -1.12 -2.96
CA GLY A 105 -2.99 -0.04 -3.50
C GLY A 105 -3.45 0.51 -4.85
N CYS A 106 -4.66 0.16 -5.32
CA CYS A 106 -5.14 0.61 -6.62
C CYS A 106 -5.27 2.13 -6.73
N PHE A 107 -5.51 2.88 -5.66
CA PHE A 107 -5.48 4.35 -5.67
C PHE A 107 -4.41 4.88 -4.72
N GLY A 108 -3.36 4.08 -4.48
CA GLY A 108 -2.38 4.33 -3.41
C GLY A 108 -3.05 4.69 -2.09
N ASP A 109 -2.38 5.50 -1.28
CA ASP A 109 -2.86 5.91 0.04
C ASP A 109 -3.99 6.97 -0.02
N ALA A 110 -4.34 7.51 -1.19
CA ALA A 110 -5.37 8.56 -1.29
C ALA A 110 -6.79 8.06 -1.06
N ILE A 111 -7.10 6.83 -1.48
CA ILE A 111 -8.42 6.22 -1.28
C ILE A 111 -8.26 4.75 -0.89
N LYS A 112 -8.48 4.48 0.39
CA LYS A 112 -8.41 3.13 0.97
C LYS A 112 -9.72 2.38 0.78
N PHE A 113 -9.79 1.57 -0.26
CA PHE A 113 -10.91 0.66 -0.50
C PHE A 113 -10.76 -0.62 0.31
N THR A 114 -11.86 -1.21 0.74
CA THR A 114 -11.82 -2.60 1.23
C THR A 114 -11.46 -3.55 0.07
N PRO A 115 -10.94 -4.75 0.34
CA PRO A 115 -10.60 -5.69 -0.73
C PRO A 115 -11.76 -5.99 -1.69
N TRP A 116 -12.98 -6.17 -1.16
CA TRP A 116 -14.19 -6.37 -1.98
C TRP A 116 -14.58 -5.14 -2.81
N GLN A 117 -14.43 -3.93 -2.26
CA GLN A 117 -14.66 -2.70 -3.03
C GLN A 117 -13.63 -2.54 -4.16
N SER A 118 -12.36 -2.85 -3.88
CA SER A 118 -11.28 -2.83 -4.88
C SER A 118 -11.57 -3.81 -6.02
N PHE A 119 -11.96 -5.04 -5.68
CA PHE A 119 -12.32 -6.06 -6.66
C PHE A 119 -13.53 -5.65 -7.52
N LEU A 120 -14.62 -5.20 -6.89
CA LEU A 120 -15.80 -4.74 -7.63
C LEU A 120 -15.46 -3.60 -8.59
N LYS A 121 -14.65 -2.66 -8.15
CA LYS A 121 -14.18 -1.55 -8.97
C LYS A 121 -13.37 -2.04 -10.18
N ASP A 122 -12.45 -2.99 -9.99
CA ASP A 122 -11.67 -3.57 -11.09
C ASP A 122 -12.57 -4.33 -12.09
N VAL A 123 -13.58 -5.06 -11.60
CA VAL A 123 -14.59 -5.72 -12.45
C VAL A 123 -15.39 -4.72 -13.27
N VAL A 124 -15.86 -3.62 -12.66
CA VAL A 124 -16.60 -2.56 -13.36
C VAL A 124 -15.73 -1.90 -14.43
N LEU A 125 -14.46 -1.61 -14.12
CA LEU A 125 -13.51 -1.06 -15.10
C LEU A 125 -13.23 -2.05 -16.23
N LEU A 126 -13.07 -3.33 -15.93
CA LEU A 126 -12.87 -4.38 -16.91
C LEU A 126 -14.05 -4.50 -17.87
N VAL A 127 -15.28 -4.54 -17.34
CA VAL A 127 -16.52 -4.56 -18.15
C VAL A 127 -16.61 -3.30 -19.01
N GLY A 128 -16.33 -2.13 -18.45
CA GLY A 128 -16.30 -0.86 -19.18
C GLY A 128 -15.29 -0.86 -20.34
N LEU A 129 -14.10 -1.40 -20.12
CA LEU A 129 -13.07 -1.56 -21.15
C LEU A 129 -13.47 -2.56 -22.24
N ILE A 130 -14.09 -3.68 -21.89
CA ILE A 130 -14.60 -4.67 -22.86
C ILE A 130 -15.70 -4.05 -23.72
N ILE A 131 -16.65 -3.32 -23.12
CA ILE A 131 -17.68 -2.57 -23.84
C ILE A 131 -17.04 -1.57 -24.80
N LEU A 132 -16.06 -0.78 -24.33
CA LEU A 132 -15.32 0.14 -25.19
C LEU A 132 -14.62 -0.58 -26.36
N PHE A 133 -13.97 -1.70 -26.10
CA PHE A 133 -13.29 -2.50 -27.13
C PHE A 133 -14.27 -2.95 -28.23
N ILE A 134 -15.48 -3.39 -27.84
CA ILE A 134 -16.53 -3.78 -28.79
C ILE A 134 -17.06 -2.55 -29.55
N LEU A 135 -17.33 -1.43 -28.86
CA LEU A 135 -17.85 -0.20 -29.48
C LEU A 135 -16.87 0.45 -30.46
N TYR A 136 -15.57 0.30 -30.24
CA TYR A 136 -14.50 0.78 -31.11
C TYR A 136 -14.03 -0.25 -32.14
N ARG A 137 -14.58 -1.47 -32.15
CA ARG A 137 -14.18 -2.57 -33.06
C ARG A 137 -14.18 -2.17 -34.55
N LYS A 138 -15.17 -1.38 -34.99
CA LYS A 138 -15.29 -0.90 -36.37
C LYS A 138 -14.22 0.14 -36.75
N GLU A 139 -13.73 0.91 -35.78
CA GLU A 139 -12.68 1.92 -35.98
C GLU A 139 -11.28 1.28 -36.05
N PHE A 140 -11.10 0.09 -35.47
CA PHE A 140 -9.83 -0.64 -35.57
C PHE A 140 -9.48 -1.09 -36.99
N ARG A 141 -10.50 -1.35 -37.83
CA ARG A 141 -10.36 -1.82 -39.22
C ARG A 141 -10.14 -0.70 -40.25
N LYS A 142 -10.28 0.57 -39.87
CA LYS A 142 -10.20 1.71 -40.82
C LYS A 142 -8.77 2.04 -41.30
N LYS A 143 -7.75 1.28 -40.89
CA LYS A 143 -6.35 1.53 -41.28
C LYS A 143 -5.91 0.87 -42.59
N ASP A 144 -6.72 0.00 -43.19
CA ASP A 144 -6.29 -0.81 -44.34
C ASP A 144 -7.02 -0.46 -45.65
N ALA A 145 -7.73 0.67 -45.71
CA ALA A 145 -8.30 1.15 -46.96
C ALA A 145 -7.37 2.21 -47.55
N TYR A 146 -6.65 1.84 -48.62
CA TYR A 146 -6.01 2.76 -49.56
C TYR A 146 -6.99 3.88 -49.91
N GLY A 147 -6.82 5.03 -49.27
CA GLY A 147 -7.72 6.16 -49.36
C GLY A 147 -6.93 7.43 -49.13
N VAL A 148 -6.27 7.88 -50.19
CA VAL A 148 -5.79 9.25 -50.33
C VAL A 148 -6.92 10.22 -49.95
N THR A 149 -6.58 11.33 -49.31
CA THR A 149 -7.43 12.44 -48.82
C THR A 149 -8.12 12.29 -47.45
N SER A 150 -7.42 12.73 -46.41
CA SER A 150 -7.85 13.91 -45.63
C SER A 150 -6.63 14.45 -44.88
N LYS A 151 -6.55 15.77 -44.66
CA LYS A 151 -5.54 16.38 -43.77
C LYS A 151 -5.67 15.74 -42.39
N GLU A 152 -4.96 14.64 -42.15
CA GLU A 152 -4.85 14.10 -40.80
C GLU A 152 -4.18 15.19 -39.97
N SER A 153 -4.90 15.73 -39.00
CA SER A 153 -4.30 16.45 -37.88
C SER A 153 -3.14 15.58 -37.39
N SER A 154 -1.91 16.02 -37.70
CA SER A 154 -0.74 15.19 -37.49
C SER A 154 -0.74 14.68 -36.06
N ASN A 155 -0.65 13.35 -35.90
CA ASN A 155 -0.53 12.74 -34.57
C ASN A 155 0.72 13.24 -33.83
N THR A 156 1.64 13.97 -34.50
CA THR A 156 2.77 14.67 -33.89
C THR A 156 2.38 15.45 -32.65
N VAL A 157 1.31 16.26 -32.67
CA VAL A 157 0.90 17.04 -31.48
C VAL A 157 0.53 16.13 -30.31
N LYS A 158 -0.18 15.04 -30.58
CA LYS A 158 -0.56 14.05 -29.54
C LYS A 158 0.65 13.32 -28.98
N TYR A 159 1.63 12.97 -29.82
CA TYR A 159 2.87 12.36 -29.36
C TYR A 159 3.74 13.32 -28.56
N ILE A 160 3.76 14.61 -28.92
CA ILE A 160 4.43 15.64 -28.11
C ILE A 160 3.75 15.76 -26.74
N LEU A 161 2.42 15.84 -26.69
CA LEU A 161 1.68 15.87 -25.42
C LEU A 161 1.95 14.63 -24.57
N LEU A 162 1.98 13.45 -25.19
CA LEU A 162 2.31 12.20 -24.52
C LEU A 162 3.74 12.21 -23.95
N ALA A 163 4.71 12.70 -24.72
CA ALA A 163 6.10 12.80 -24.27
C ALA A 163 6.25 13.78 -23.09
N VAL A 164 5.63 14.96 -23.17
CA VAL A 164 5.65 15.94 -22.07
C VAL A 164 4.98 15.37 -20.82
N PHE A 165 3.82 14.73 -20.96
CA PHE A 165 3.14 14.05 -19.86
C PHE A 165 4.03 12.96 -19.23
N SER A 166 4.66 12.11 -20.05
CA SER A 166 5.58 11.07 -19.57
C SER A 166 6.78 11.63 -18.81
N LEU A 167 7.41 12.69 -19.30
CA LEU A 167 8.54 13.32 -18.60
C LEU A 167 8.10 13.90 -17.25
N GLY A 168 6.92 14.55 -17.20
CA GLY A 168 6.33 15.04 -15.94
C GLY A 168 6.09 13.91 -14.94
N MET A 169 5.53 12.79 -15.39
CA MET A 169 5.27 11.63 -14.51
C MET A 169 6.56 10.94 -14.07
N ILE A 170 7.58 10.85 -14.92
CA ILE A 170 8.91 10.34 -14.55
C ILE A 170 9.52 11.21 -13.46
N TYR A 171 9.42 12.53 -13.57
CA TYR A 171 9.87 13.44 -12.53
C TYR A 171 9.12 13.20 -11.20
N VAL A 172 7.79 13.09 -11.22
CA VAL A 172 6.99 12.81 -10.02
C VAL A 172 7.42 11.50 -9.35
N MET A 173 7.60 10.42 -10.13
CA MET A 173 8.06 9.14 -9.61
C MET A 173 9.48 9.23 -9.04
N ALA A 174 10.41 9.90 -9.74
CA ALA A 174 11.77 10.09 -9.26
C ALA A 174 11.81 10.87 -7.94
N GLN A 175 10.95 11.89 -7.79
CA GLN A 175 10.81 12.62 -6.53
C GLN A 175 10.34 11.70 -5.39
N GLY A 176 9.28 10.91 -5.60
CA GLY A 176 8.76 9.99 -4.57
C GLY A 176 9.67 8.80 -4.25
N LEU A 177 10.69 8.51 -5.07
CA LEU A 177 11.71 7.49 -4.79
C LEU A 177 12.93 8.04 -4.05
N MET A 178 13.28 9.30 -4.29
CA MET A 178 14.50 9.91 -3.74
C MET A 178 14.23 10.72 -2.48
N HIS A 179 13.06 11.36 -2.41
CA HIS A 179 12.64 12.27 -1.36
C HIS A 179 11.26 11.87 -0.84
N GLU A 180 10.69 12.67 0.06
CA GLU A 180 9.29 12.52 0.44
C GLU A 180 8.34 12.82 -0.74
N PRO A 181 7.22 12.09 -0.86
CA PRO A 181 6.19 12.37 -1.85
C PRO A 181 5.74 13.83 -1.83
N ILE A 182 5.60 14.43 -3.01
CA ILE A 182 5.13 15.83 -3.16
C ILE A 182 3.77 16.04 -2.50
N ILE A 183 2.90 15.03 -2.58
CA ILE A 183 1.61 15.01 -1.90
C ILE A 183 1.59 13.80 -0.99
N ASP A 184 1.39 14.04 0.29
CA ASP A 184 1.38 13.00 1.28
C ASP A 184 -0.04 12.61 1.68
N PHE A 185 -0.46 11.44 1.23
CA PHE A 185 -1.78 10.87 1.52
C PHE A 185 -1.80 9.99 2.77
N ARG A 186 -0.64 9.73 3.40
CA ARG A 186 -0.55 8.89 4.59
C ARG A 186 -1.19 9.56 5.81
N ASP A 187 -1.62 8.74 6.76
CA ASP A 187 -2.07 9.20 8.07
C ASP A 187 -0.92 9.90 8.84
N TYR A 188 0.33 9.53 8.53
CA TYR A 188 1.57 10.07 9.11
C TYR A 188 2.07 11.36 8.44
N LYS A 189 1.21 12.15 7.79
CA LYS A 189 1.63 13.41 7.17
C LYS A 189 2.04 14.48 8.17
N ILE A 190 2.85 15.44 7.70
CA ILE A 190 3.25 16.59 8.52
C ILE A 190 2.00 17.34 8.99
N GLY A 191 1.97 17.67 10.28
CA GLY A 191 0.85 18.30 10.95
C GLY A 191 -0.09 17.33 11.68
N THR A 192 -0.01 16.02 11.43
CA THR A 192 -0.80 15.03 12.17
C THR A 192 -0.36 14.96 13.65
N ASP A 193 -1.34 15.00 14.54
CA ASP A 193 -1.15 14.76 15.98
C ASP A 193 -1.44 13.27 16.30
N ILE A 194 -0.38 12.51 16.53
CA ILE A 194 -0.45 11.06 16.80
C ILE A 194 -1.26 10.78 18.07
N LYS A 195 -1.12 11.65 19.08
CA LYS A 195 -1.83 11.49 20.37
C LYS A 195 -3.32 11.74 20.20
N ALA A 196 -3.70 12.80 19.49
CA ALA A 196 -5.10 13.09 19.20
C ALA A 196 -5.75 11.99 18.35
N GLU A 197 -5.03 11.43 17.37
CA GLU A 197 -5.52 10.32 16.55
C GLU A 197 -5.69 9.03 17.36
N LYS A 198 -4.75 8.69 18.25
CA LYS A 198 -4.90 7.55 19.17
C LYS A 198 -6.15 7.68 20.05
N ILE A 199 -6.44 8.87 20.59
CA ILE A 199 -7.67 9.10 21.36
C ILE A 199 -8.94 8.86 20.52
N LYS A 200 -8.93 9.18 19.21
CA LYS A 200 -10.06 8.89 18.32
C LYS A 200 -10.21 7.39 18.07
N ILE A 201 -9.10 6.68 17.88
CA ILE A 201 -9.07 5.22 17.72
C ILE A 201 -9.65 4.56 18.97
N ASP A 202 -9.19 4.94 20.16
CA ASP A 202 -9.63 4.35 21.43
C ASP A 202 -11.11 4.61 21.74
N LYS A 203 -11.67 5.74 21.25
CA LYS A 203 -13.10 6.06 21.38
C LYS A 203 -14.00 5.21 20.47
N ASN A 204 -13.47 4.70 19.36
CA ASN A 204 -14.21 3.87 18.42
C ASN A 204 -13.30 2.77 17.87
N PRO A 205 -12.93 1.78 18.69
CA PRO A 205 -12.01 0.72 18.27
C PRO A 205 -12.72 -0.24 17.31
N SER A 206 -11.96 -0.81 16.39
CA SER A 206 -12.42 -1.92 15.56
C SER A 206 -12.65 -3.16 16.41
N GLU A 207 -13.80 -3.82 16.22
CA GLU A 207 -14.18 -5.03 16.95
C GLU A 207 -13.89 -6.27 16.11
N TYR A 208 -13.05 -7.15 16.65
CA TYR A 208 -12.68 -8.42 16.04
C TYR A 208 -13.30 -9.57 16.84
N LYS A 209 -13.71 -10.63 16.14
CA LYS A 209 -14.05 -11.91 16.77
C LYS A 209 -13.13 -12.99 16.26
N THR A 210 -12.64 -13.80 17.20
CA THR A 210 -11.90 -15.01 16.88
C THR A 210 -12.88 -16.10 16.45
N PHE A 211 -12.59 -16.75 15.33
CA PHE A 211 -13.23 -17.99 14.89
C PHE A 211 -12.24 -19.13 15.05
N TYR A 212 -12.67 -20.18 15.73
CA TYR A 212 -11.92 -21.42 15.91
C TYR A 212 -12.31 -22.41 14.82
N SER A 213 -11.32 -23.03 14.18
CA SER A 213 -11.55 -24.23 13.36
C SER A 213 -11.52 -25.45 14.28
N LEU A 214 -12.65 -26.11 14.46
CA LEU A 214 -12.78 -27.31 15.28
C LEU A 214 -12.87 -28.53 14.39
N LYS A 215 -12.02 -29.53 14.63
CA LYS A 215 -12.09 -30.83 13.97
C LYS A 215 -12.62 -31.88 14.93
N ASN A 216 -13.63 -32.62 14.50
CA ASN A 216 -14.15 -33.76 15.22
C ASN A 216 -13.24 -34.97 15.01
N GLU A 217 -12.65 -35.50 16.09
CA GLU A 217 -11.73 -36.64 16.04
C GLU A 217 -12.43 -37.95 15.65
N LYS A 218 -13.76 -38.05 15.84
CA LYS A 218 -14.54 -39.27 15.56
C LYS A 218 -15.09 -39.29 14.14
N THR A 219 -15.56 -38.16 13.63
CA THR A 219 -16.21 -38.08 12.30
C THR A 219 -15.29 -37.47 11.23
N GLY A 220 -14.20 -36.80 11.63
CA GLY A 220 -13.35 -36.03 10.72
C GLY A 220 -13.96 -34.71 10.23
N GLU A 221 -15.17 -34.37 10.67
CA GLU A 221 -15.87 -33.14 10.32
C GLU A 221 -15.13 -31.90 10.86
N VAL A 222 -15.11 -30.81 10.09
CA VAL A 222 -14.50 -29.54 10.49
C VAL A 222 -15.57 -28.45 10.50
N VAL A 223 -15.72 -27.75 11.63
CA VAL A 223 -16.68 -26.65 11.80
C VAL A 223 -15.95 -25.39 12.27
N LYS A 224 -16.36 -24.23 11.74
CA LYS A 224 -15.89 -22.92 12.21
C LYS A 224 -16.86 -22.37 13.24
N VAL A 225 -16.37 -22.06 14.44
CA VAL A 225 -17.17 -21.58 15.57
C VAL A 225 -16.60 -20.27 16.08
N ASN A 226 -17.43 -19.24 16.24
CA ASN A 226 -16.97 -17.97 16.82
C ASN A 226 -16.70 -18.11 18.33
N GLN A 227 -15.92 -17.19 18.89
CA GLN A 227 -15.52 -17.21 20.29
C GLN A 227 -16.70 -17.26 21.28
N ASP A 228 -17.80 -16.56 21.00
CA ASP A 228 -18.97 -16.54 21.87
C ASP A 228 -19.65 -17.91 21.90
N ASP A 229 -19.82 -18.53 20.72
CA ASP A 229 -20.45 -19.83 20.57
C ASP A 229 -19.56 -20.94 21.11
N TYR A 230 -18.24 -20.82 20.95
CA TYR A 230 -17.28 -21.76 21.54
C TYR A 230 -17.43 -21.78 23.07
N ILE A 231 -17.48 -20.62 23.72
CA ILE A 231 -17.64 -20.54 25.17
C ILE A 231 -19.03 -21.01 25.60
N LYS A 232 -20.09 -20.62 24.88
CA LYS A 232 -21.48 -20.94 25.26
C LYS A 232 -21.85 -22.40 25.07
N LYS A 233 -21.30 -23.08 24.06
CA LYS A 233 -21.65 -24.45 23.71
C LYS A 233 -20.63 -25.41 24.32
N THR A 234 -21.01 -26.03 25.43
CA THR A 234 -20.18 -26.99 26.16
C THR A 234 -19.76 -28.19 25.30
N GLU A 235 -20.52 -28.52 24.25
CA GLU A 235 -20.20 -29.59 23.29
C GLU A 235 -18.81 -29.44 22.62
N TYR A 236 -18.25 -28.23 22.56
CA TYR A 236 -16.97 -27.96 21.91
C TYR A 236 -15.75 -28.07 22.83
N TRP A 237 -15.91 -27.92 24.16
CA TRP A 237 -14.77 -27.84 25.08
C TRP A 237 -14.92 -28.66 26.37
N ALA A 238 -16.10 -29.20 26.66
CA ALA A 238 -16.31 -30.02 27.85
C ALA A 238 -15.45 -31.30 27.83
N GLU A 239 -15.20 -31.85 29.00
CA GLU A 239 -14.46 -33.10 29.17
C GLU A 239 -15.16 -34.24 28.39
N GLY A 240 -14.43 -34.86 27.47
CA GLY A 240 -14.97 -35.87 26.54
C GLY A 240 -15.50 -35.34 25.21
N SER A 241 -15.42 -34.02 24.95
CA SER A 241 -15.72 -33.43 23.64
C SER A 241 -14.86 -34.09 22.54
N PRO A 242 -15.48 -34.54 21.42
CA PRO A 242 -14.74 -35.05 20.27
C PRO A 242 -14.12 -33.93 19.43
N TRP A 243 -14.38 -32.66 19.75
CA TRP A 243 -13.92 -31.51 18.98
C TRP A 243 -12.59 -31.00 19.52
N LYS A 244 -11.59 -30.87 18.63
CA LYS A 244 -10.29 -30.27 18.92
C LYS A 244 -10.08 -29.03 18.07
N ILE A 245 -9.53 -27.98 18.67
CA ILE A 245 -9.07 -26.80 17.92
C ILE A 245 -7.93 -27.24 17.01
N GLU A 246 -8.01 -26.88 15.73
CA GLU A 246 -6.90 -27.06 14.81
C GLU A 246 -5.89 -25.94 15.03
N ASP A 247 -4.72 -26.30 15.57
CA ASP A 247 -3.62 -25.37 15.80
C ASP A 247 -3.24 -24.63 14.52
N GLY A 248 -3.15 -23.30 14.61
CA GLY A 248 -2.79 -22.43 13.50
C GLY A 248 -3.91 -22.12 12.50
N LYS A 249 -5.15 -22.59 12.71
CA LYS A 249 -6.31 -22.30 11.84
C LYS A 249 -7.35 -21.36 12.45
N ASN A 250 -6.98 -20.67 13.53
CA ASN A 250 -7.85 -19.65 14.12
C ASN A 250 -7.81 -18.39 13.26
N GLU A 251 -8.98 -17.82 13.00
CA GLU A 251 -9.13 -16.62 12.17
C GLU A 251 -9.68 -15.47 13.02
N SER A 252 -8.98 -14.34 13.05
CA SER A 252 -9.52 -13.10 13.62
C SER A 252 -10.27 -12.35 12.53
N VAL A 253 -11.59 -12.22 12.67
CA VAL A 253 -12.45 -11.58 11.68
C VAL A 253 -12.95 -10.25 12.23
N LEU A 254 -12.76 -9.17 11.46
CA LEU A 254 -13.34 -7.85 11.76
C LEU A 254 -14.86 -7.93 11.62
N ILE A 255 -15.59 -7.74 12.73
CA ILE A 255 -17.05 -7.75 12.75
C ILE A 255 -17.62 -6.34 12.61
N LYS A 256 -16.92 -5.35 13.17
CA LYS A 256 -17.33 -3.95 13.12
C LYS A 256 -16.11 -3.07 12.96
N GLU A 257 -16.08 -2.33 11.86
CA GLU A 257 -15.01 -1.38 11.56
C GLU A 257 -15.17 -0.14 12.46
N GLY A 258 -14.13 0.16 13.23
CA GLY A 258 -14.03 1.36 14.06
C GLY A 258 -13.47 2.55 13.29
N TYR A 259 -12.87 3.51 13.99
CA TYR A 259 -12.16 4.62 13.37
C TYR A 259 -10.91 4.10 12.64
N LYS A 260 -10.90 4.24 11.31
CA LYS A 260 -9.85 3.71 10.43
C LYS A 260 -8.67 4.68 10.36
N SER A 261 -7.51 4.26 10.90
CA SER A 261 -6.24 4.99 10.80
C SER A 261 -5.06 4.03 10.98
N GLU A 262 -4.00 4.18 10.19
CA GLU A 262 -2.75 3.41 10.34
C GLU A 262 -1.99 3.75 11.62
N ILE A 263 -2.35 4.85 12.29
CA ILE A 263 -1.76 5.25 13.58
C ILE A 263 -2.04 4.21 14.68
N VAL A 264 -3.03 3.35 14.49
CA VAL A 264 -3.23 2.17 15.35
C VAL A 264 -1.99 1.27 15.38
N LYS A 265 -1.25 1.21 14.26
CA LYS A 265 0.00 0.45 14.13
C LYS A 265 1.21 1.17 14.70
N PHE A 266 1.07 2.44 15.11
CA PHE A 266 2.14 3.19 15.79
C PHE A 266 2.32 2.67 17.22
N LYS A 267 3.00 1.53 17.34
CA LYS A 267 3.33 0.87 18.59
C LYS A 267 4.81 0.53 18.57
N ILE A 268 5.55 1.13 19.50
CA ILE A 268 7.01 1.01 19.59
C ILE A 268 7.31 0.34 20.92
N GLU A 269 8.05 -0.75 20.86
CA GLU A 269 8.44 -1.55 22.02
C GLU A 269 9.95 -1.50 22.20
N ASP A 270 10.44 -1.53 23.43
CA ASP A 270 11.86 -1.76 23.65
C ASP A 270 12.23 -3.24 23.40
N PRO A 271 13.53 -3.60 23.36
CA PRO A 271 13.94 -4.98 23.17
C PRO A 271 13.49 -5.96 24.26
N THR A 272 12.96 -5.46 25.39
CA THR A 272 12.38 -6.26 26.48
C THR A 272 10.87 -6.46 26.33
N GLY A 273 10.24 -5.82 25.33
CA GLY A 273 8.80 -5.88 25.04
C GLY A 273 7.97 -4.81 25.76
N VAL A 274 8.61 -3.80 26.38
CA VAL A 274 7.89 -2.71 27.04
C VAL A 274 7.47 -1.67 26.02
N ASP A 275 6.19 -1.33 25.98
CA ASP A 275 5.65 -0.28 25.11
C ASP A 275 6.14 1.11 25.56
N VAL A 276 6.93 1.77 24.71
CA VAL A 276 7.48 3.12 24.94
C VAL A 276 6.75 4.20 24.14
N THR A 277 5.66 3.86 23.45
CA THR A 277 4.91 4.78 22.57
C THR A 277 4.42 6.01 23.32
N ASN A 278 3.89 5.83 24.54
CA ASN A 278 3.37 6.93 25.33
C ASN A 278 4.47 7.91 25.78
N GLU A 279 5.68 7.41 26.07
CA GLU A 279 6.83 8.26 26.36
C GLU A 279 7.17 9.14 25.15
N ILE A 280 7.20 8.53 23.96
CA ILE A 280 7.54 9.19 22.69
C ILE A 280 6.54 10.28 22.32
N ILE A 281 5.24 9.99 22.33
CA ILE A 281 4.21 10.95 21.89
C ILE A 281 3.97 12.07 22.91
N ASN A 282 4.40 11.93 24.17
CA ASN A 282 4.28 12.97 25.18
C ASN A 282 5.58 13.78 25.38
N ALA A 283 6.68 13.39 24.73
CA ALA A 283 7.93 14.13 24.80
C ALA A 283 7.77 15.53 24.16
N PRO A 284 8.39 16.58 24.75
CA PRO A 284 8.40 17.91 24.16
C PRO A 284 8.95 17.92 22.73
N LYS A 285 10.00 17.13 22.49
CA LYS A 285 10.57 16.84 21.18
C LYS A 285 11.07 15.39 21.15
N ALA A 286 10.67 14.63 20.13
CA ALA A 286 11.20 13.30 19.86
C ALA A 286 11.74 13.21 18.44
N ILE A 287 12.89 12.56 18.26
CA ILE A 287 13.50 12.28 16.96
C ILE A 287 13.61 10.77 16.82
N LEU A 288 12.88 10.23 15.84
CA LEU A 288 12.77 8.80 15.60
C LEU A 288 13.48 8.47 14.29
N VAL A 289 14.41 7.52 14.34
CA VAL A 289 15.14 7.04 13.16
C VAL A 289 14.66 5.63 12.83
N PHE A 290 14.00 5.47 11.69
CA PHE A 290 13.40 4.21 11.27
C PHE A 290 14.28 3.43 10.29
N SER A 291 14.27 2.11 10.40
CA SER A 291 14.84 1.19 9.41
C SER A 291 13.93 -0.02 9.19
N TYR A 292 13.40 -0.18 7.96
CA TYR A 292 12.57 -1.33 7.59
C TYR A 292 13.37 -2.51 7.01
N TYR A 293 14.62 -2.27 6.58
CA TYR A 293 15.58 -3.33 6.26
C TYR A 293 16.93 -3.03 6.92
N PRO A 294 17.12 -3.38 8.20
CA PRO A 294 18.35 -3.10 8.94
C PRO A 294 19.65 -3.49 8.23
N LYS A 295 19.62 -4.62 7.51
CA LYS A 295 20.79 -5.19 6.81
C LYS A 295 21.21 -4.41 5.57
N ASP A 296 20.31 -3.62 5.00
CA ASP A 296 20.54 -2.88 3.75
C ASP A 296 20.93 -1.42 4.00
N VAL A 297 21.07 -1.01 5.27
CA VAL A 297 21.45 0.35 5.65
C VAL A 297 22.96 0.55 5.47
N SER A 298 23.34 1.65 4.81
CA SER A 298 24.74 2.06 4.73
C SER A 298 25.29 2.45 6.10
N ALA A 299 26.40 1.84 6.52
CA ALA A 299 27.04 2.12 7.80
C ALA A 299 27.51 3.58 7.94
N ASP A 300 28.00 4.19 6.84
CA ASP A 300 28.42 5.60 6.81
C ASP A 300 27.21 6.54 7.02
N LEU A 301 26.10 6.25 6.32
CA LEU A 301 24.88 7.04 6.48
C LEU A 301 24.33 6.91 7.90
N LEU A 302 24.29 5.69 8.44
CA LEU A 302 23.84 5.44 9.81
C LEU A 302 24.65 6.25 10.83
N GLN A 303 25.98 6.21 10.72
CA GLN A 303 26.88 6.98 11.60
C GLN A 303 26.61 8.49 11.52
N LYS A 304 26.41 9.04 10.31
CA LYS A 304 26.12 10.47 10.12
C LYS A 304 24.79 10.88 10.74
N VAL A 305 23.75 10.07 10.53
CA VAL A 305 22.41 10.32 11.11
C VAL A 305 22.51 10.27 12.62
N GLU A 306 23.11 9.22 13.17
CA GLU A 306 23.31 9.02 14.60
C GLU A 306 24.06 10.19 15.25
N ALA A 307 25.14 10.66 14.63
CA ALA A 307 25.88 11.83 15.11
C ALA A 307 25.00 13.10 15.11
N LYS A 308 24.24 13.34 14.03
CA LYS A 308 23.38 14.53 13.90
C LYS A 308 22.21 14.52 14.87
N VAL A 309 21.58 13.37 15.13
CA VAL A 309 20.50 13.26 16.13
C VAL A 309 21.05 13.39 17.55
N ASN A 310 22.18 12.76 17.89
CA ASN A 310 22.77 12.85 19.23
C ASN A 310 23.23 14.27 19.59
N ALA A 311 23.53 15.11 18.59
CA ALA A 311 23.83 16.52 18.81
C ALA A 311 22.60 17.36 19.23
N GLN A 312 21.38 16.84 19.07
CA GLN A 312 20.13 17.53 19.43
C GLN A 312 19.85 17.39 20.93
N LYS A 313 20.40 18.32 21.72
CA LYS A 313 20.19 18.37 23.16
C LYS A 313 18.70 18.53 23.52
N GLY A 314 18.24 17.76 24.49
CA GLY A 314 16.87 17.83 25.03
C GLY A 314 15.80 17.14 24.19
N ALA A 315 16.16 16.53 23.06
CA ALA A 315 15.26 15.66 22.30
C ALA A 315 15.31 14.22 22.82
N LEU A 316 14.16 13.55 22.85
CA LEU A 316 14.08 12.11 23.07
C LEU A 316 14.42 11.39 21.77
N ILE A 317 15.44 10.53 21.76
CA ILE A 317 15.96 9.92 20.53
C ILE A 317 15.82 8.40 20.58
N TYR A 318 15.20 7.83 19.56
CA TYR A 318 15.03 6.38 19.41
C TYR A 318 15.36 5.93 17.99
N GLY A 319 16.07 4.82 17.90
CA GLY A 319 16.22 4.05 16.67
C GLY A 319 15.19 2.92 16.65
N ILE A 320 14.37 2.86 15.60
CA ILE A 320 13.25 1.92 15.46
C ILE A 320 13.52 1.03 14.27
N SER A 321 13.50 -0.28 14.48
CA SER A 321 13.63 -1.24 13.37
C SER A 321 13.00 -2.58 13.69
N THR A 322 13.16 -3.55 12.79
CA THR A 322 12.77 -4.94 13.03
C THR A 322 13.83 -5.75 13.79
N GLU A 323 15.01 -5.18 14.09
CA GLU A 323 16.12 -5.87 14.74
C GLU A 323 16.70 -5.07 15.92
N PRO A 324 16.94 -5.71 17.08
CA PRO A 324 17.21 -5.00 18.34
C PRO A 324 18.56 -4.27 18.41
N ASN A 325 19.48 -4.51 17.46
CA ASN A 325 20.84 -3.98 17.47
C ASN A 325 21.18 -3.23 16.17
N THR A 326 20.19 -2.59 15.55
CA THR A 326 20.37 -1.90 14.26
C THR A 326 21.24 -0.65 14.41
N PHE A 327 20.98 0.14 15.45
CA PHE A 327 21.67 1.40 15.73
C PHE A 327 22.74 1.19 16.81
N LYS A 328 23.84 1.95 16.75
CA LYS A 328 25.02 1.72 17.61
C LYS A 328 25.13 2.66 18.79
N THR A 329 24.61 3.88 18.65
CA THR A 329 24.81 5.00 19.57
C THR A 329 23.50 5.57 20.10
N ILE A 330 22.37 5.27 19.44
CA ILE A 330 21.03 5.65 19.91
C ILE A 330 20.28 4.44 20.47
N LYS A 331 19.27 4.69 21.32
CA LYS A 331 18.49 3.63 21.98
C LYS A 331 17.68 2.85 20.93
N ASN A 332 17.93 1.55 20.83
CA ASN A 332 17.19 0.67 19.92
C ASN A 332 15.81 0.32 20.49
N THR A 333 14.83 0.29 19.60
CA THR A 333 13.44 -0.10 19.82
C THR A 333 12.93 -0.85 18.60
N LEU A 334 11.84 -1.58 18.78
CA LEU A 334 11.27 -2.51 17.83
C LEU A 334 9.88 -2.06 17.39
N MET A 335 9.59 -2.33 16.13
CA MET A 335 8.27 -2.12 15.52
C MET A 335 8.10 -3.09 14.35
N ASP A 336 6.86 -3.47 14.06
CA ASP A 336 6.53 -4.31 12.91
C ASP A 336 7.00 -3.68 11.59
N GLY A 337 7.59 -4.50 10.71
CA GLY A 337 8.18 -4.04 9.45
C GLY A 337 7.16 -3.44 8.48
N ILE A 338 5.94 -3.99 8.43
CA ILE A 338 4.86 -3.43 7.60
C ILE A 338 4.47 -2.06 8.16
N ALA A 339 4.35 -1.93 9.48
CA ALA A 339 4.06 -0.66 10.12
C ALA A 339 5.16 0.39 9.87
N ILE A 340 6.44 0.04 9.97
CA ILE A 340 7.56 0.94 9.60
C ILE A 340 7.44 1.36 8.13
N LYS A 341 7.16 0.42 7.22
CA LYS A 341 6.94 0.69 5.79
C LYS A 341 5.70 1.54 5.51
N THR A 342 4.76 1.74 6.45
CA THR A 342 3.68 2.73 6.27
C THR A 342 4.12 4.16 6.61
N ILE A 343 5.18 4.31 7.41
CA ILE A 343 5.71 5.60 7.87
C ILE A 343 6.86 6.04 6.96
N ALA A 344 7.88 5.19 6.84
CA ALA A 344 9.15 5.47 6.20
C ALA A 344 9.12 5.14 4.71
N ARG A 345 9.55 6.10 3.88
CA ARG A 345 9.77 5.91 2.43
C ARG A 345 11.26 5.90 2.05
N SER A 346 12.12 5.70 3.03
CA SER A 346 13.54 5.47 2.81
C SER A 346 14.12 4.64 3.94
N ASN A 347 15.32 4.12 3.73
CA ASN A 347 16.01 3.30 4.71
C ASN A 347 17.45 3.80 4.89
N PRO A 348 17.79 4.52 5.98
CA PRO A 348 16.92 4.92 7.09
C PRO A 348 16.01 6.11 6.77
N PHE A 349 15.07 6.41 7.67
CA PHE A 349 14.14 7.54 7.60
C PHE A 349 14.06 8.28 8.93
N VAL A 350 13.90 9.59 8.92
CA VAL A 350 13.82 10.41 10.15
C VAL A 350 12.43 11.02 10.29
N LEU A 351 11.85 10.92 11.47
CA LEU A 351 10.57 11.53 11.86
C LEU A 351 10.80 12.36 13.12
N ILE A 352 10.34 13.60 13.12
CA ILE A 352 10.42 14.51 14.26
C ILE A 352 9.02 14.81 14.76
N LEU A 353 8.83 14.59 16.06
CA LEU A 353 7.60 14.89 16.78
C LEU A 353 7.85 16.02 17.77
N GLU A 354 6.87 16.90 17.94
CA GLU A 354 6.81 17.86 19.04
C GLU A 354 5.46 17.72 19.76
N ASN A 355 5.50 17.32 21.03
CA ASN A 355 4.30 17.02 21.82
C ASN A 355 3.32 16.07 21.10
N GLY A 356 3.86 15.06 20.39
CA GLY A 356 3.09 14.07 19.65
C GLY A 356 2.65 14.48 18.24
N LYS A 357 2.88 15.74 17.84
CA LYS A 357 2.59 16.24 16.50
C LYS A 357 3.78 16.05 15.57
N ILE A 358 3.54 15.50 14.38
CA ILE A 358 4.56 15.37 13.33
C ILE A 358 4.90 16.77 12.79
N VAL A 359 6.13 17.22 13.04
CA VAL A 359 6.60 18.54 12.59
C VAL A 359 7.52 18.44 11.38
N ASP A 360 8.26 17.34 11.25
CA ASP A 360 9.14 17.09 10.12
C ASP A 360 9.29 15.59 9.88
N LYS A 361 9.51 15.23 8.62
CA LYS A 361 9.83 13.87 8.21
C LYS A 361 10.52 13.87 6.86
N GLN A 362 11.56 13.06 6.73
CA GLN A 362 12.39 13.07 5.53
C GLN A 362 13.34 11.87 5.51
N PRO A 363 13.86 11.51 4.32
CA PRO A 363 14.92 10.54 4.22
C PRO A 363 16.15 10.92 5.03
N ALA A 364 16.82 9.90 5.58
CA ALA A 364 18.05 10.11 6.34
C ALA A 364 19.13 10.84 5.53
N LYS A 365 19.20 10.63 4.20
CA LYS A 365 20.15 11.30 3.32
C LYS A 365 19.92 12.81 3.30
N ASP A 366 18.67 13.23 3.21
CA ASP A 366 18.30 14.64 3.19
C ASP A 366 18.46 15.25 4.58
N TYR A 367 18.14 14.48 5.62
CA TYR A 367 18.32 14.90 7.00
C TYR A 367 19.79 15.18 7.35
N VAL A 368 20.77 14.46 6.80
CA VAL A 368 22.19 14.66 7.15
C VAL A 368 22.90 15.71 6.32
N ASN A 369 22.44 15.92 5.08
CA ASN A 369 22.90 17.03 4.24
C ASN A 369 22.38 18.37 4.79
#